data_AF-A0A958BX35-F1
#
_entry.id   AF-A0A958BX35-F1
#
_cell.length_a   1.000
_cell.length_b   1.000
_cell.length_c   1.000
_cell.angle_alpha   90.00
_cell.angle_beta   90.00
_cell.angle_gamma   90.00
#
_symmetry.space_group_name_H-M   'P 1'
#
loop_
_entity.id
_entity.type
_entity.pdbx_description
1 polymer ?
#
loop_
_entity_poly.entity_id
_entity_poly.type
_entity_poly.pdbx_seq_one_letter_code
_entity_poly.pdbx_strand_id
1 'polypeptide(L)'
;TFGNGRMDAEAIKTFLDHAYHNWPAPKPVYVLLVGDGSYDFKNYSGYNAPTFIPPYLAPVDPWWGETASDNRLVTVAGSDTLPDLLIGRLPVASAAEVTTIVNKIIQYETNPPAGLWPTNHIFVADNPDSAGDFQAAADDGLTGLPASFIPYRYYYTEGSSNQPYLYTNPEDLNADLVADFTYGASFISFYGHSSWEQWAVESFLALDNLAQLQNQNRLPIVSEMTCFTGFFHHPKEATFDESLLRRSGGGAVAVWGSTGLGVGAGHDRLQAGFYQTISQDGGPDLGTAVLAGKLKLSALGYHQDLLDTFTLFGDPALRLSSVFKPDLRITQQLLGSGHKPGDPVTLTLTIENTGAGVSTGIVVTNSVPPEILSPTWSTAASGVSVSGTYTWTLPDLGSNQQVVIQVSGVIDPTLPDTFSIVNIATVSSGVSELSNANNRSAAIVGGHRLFLPLAAKAFYW
;
A
#
# COMPACT_ATOMS: atom_id res chain seq x y z
N THR A 1 -1.58 -33.92 22.40
CA THR A 1 -0.79 -33.04 21.52
C THR A 1 -0.79 -33.65 20.13
N PHE A 2 -0.83 -32.87 19.06
CA PHE A 2 -0.96 -33.42 17.69
C PHE A 2 0.33 -34.09 17.20
N GLY A 3 1.50 -33.58 17.59
CA GLY A 3 2.80 -34.10 17.14
C GLY A 3 3.53 -35.01 18.13
N ASN A 4 2.92 -35.40 19.25
CA ASN A 4 3.60 -36.19 20.31
C ASN A 4 4.96 -35.60 20.76
N GLY A 5 5.09 -34.27 20.74
CA GLY A 5 6.33 -33.55 21.10
C GLY A 5 7.35 -33.38 19.96
N ARG A 6 7.04 -33.81 18.74
CA ARG A 6 7.88 -33.61 17.55
C ARG A 6 7.54 -32.31 16.83
N MET A 7 8.57 -31.65 16.31
CA MET A 7 8.46 -30.52 15.38
C MET A 7 8.24 -31.08 13.98
N ASP A 8 6.97 -31.16 13.57
CA ASP A 8 6.53 -31.82 12.34
C ASP A 8 5.41 -31.00 11.68
N ALA A 9 5.53 -30.73 10.38
CA ALA A 9 4.52 -30.00 9.62
C ALA A 9 3.18 -30.75 9.56
N GLU A 10 3.19 -32.10 9.58
CA GLU A 10 1.97 -32.90 9.61
C GLU A 10 1.19 -32.72 10.93
N ALA A 11 1.90 -32.47 12.02
CA ALA A 11 1.26 -32.15 13.30
C ALA A 11 0.53 -30.80 13.26
N ILE A 12 1.09 -29.82 12.53
CA ILE A 12 0.46 -28.51 12.30
C ILE A 12 -0.78 -28.70 11.43
N LYS A 13 -0.66 -29.41 10.30
CA LYS A 13 -1.79 -29.71 9.42
C LYS A 13 -2.93 -30.43 10.15
N THR A 14 -2.61 -31.46 10.94
CA THR A 14 -3.62 -32.20 11.73
C THR A 14 -4.30 -31.30 12.77
N PHE A 15 -3.56 -30.36 13.37
CA PHE A 15 -4.15 -29.37 14.28
C PHE A 15 -5.11 -28.44 13.55
N LEU A 16 -4.73 -27.93 12.38
CA LEU A 16 -5.55 -27.04 11.56
C LEU A 16 -6.81 -27.74 11.03
N ASP A 17 -6.68 -28.99 10.58
CA ASP A 17 -7.81 -29.86 10.21
C ASP A 17 -8.79 -30.03 11.38
N HIS A 18 -8.27 -30.37 12.57
CA HIS A 18 -9.11 -30.50 13.75
C HIS A 18 -9.79 -29.18 14.12
N ALA A 19 -9.08 -28.05 14.03
CA ALA A 19 -9.63 -26.73 14.31
C ALA A 19 -10.77 -26.37 13.35
N TYR A 20 -10.57 -26.60 12.05
CA TYR A 20 -11.57 -26.35 11.00
C TYR A 20 -12.85 -27.16 11.21
N HIS A 21 -12.72 -28.46 11.52
CA HIS A 21 -13.85 -29.37 11.62
C HIS A 21 -14.57 -29.34 12.97
N ASN A 22 -13.83 -29.16 14.08
CA ASN A 22 -14.34 -29.47 15.42
C ASN A 22 -14.48 -28.26 16.35
N TRP A 23 -13.87 -27.11 16.05
CA TRP A 23 -14.02 -25.94 16.92
C TRP A 23 -15.43 -25.33 16.82
N PRO A 24 -15.99 -24.82 17.93
CA PRO A 24 -17.26 -24.12 17.91
C PRO A 24 -17.15 -22.79 17.16
N ALA A 25 -18.30 -22.26 16.71
CA ALA A 25 -18.34 -20.95 16.07
C ALA A 25 -17.93 -19.82 17.05
N PRO A 26 -17.28 -18.74 16.56
CA PRO A 26 -16.83 -18.54 15.18
C PRO A 26 -15.64 -19.45 14.82
N LYS A 27 -15.70 -20.04 13.62
CA LYS A 27 -14.64 -20.91 13.09
C LYS A 27 -13.43 -20.08 12.64
N PRO A 28 -12.21 -20.65 12.65
CA PRO A 28 -11.05 -19.98 12.09
C PRO A 28 -11.26 -19.69 10.60
N VAL A 29 -10.79 -18.52 10.17
CA VAL A 29 -10.72 -18.10 8.75
C VAL A 29 -9.27 -17.89 8.33
N TYR A 30 -8.44 -17.40 9.25
CA TYR A 30 -7.05 -17.06 9.01
C TYR A 30 -6.10 -17.97 9.78
N VAL A 31 -4.93 -18.23 9.21
CA VAL A 31 -3.79 -18.88 9.85
C VAL A 31 -2.56 -18.03 9.60
N LEU A 32 -1.93 -17.55 10.68
CA LEU A 32 -0.65 -16.86 10.61
C LEU A 32 0.44 -17.73 11.25
N LEU A 33 1.38 -18.18 10.43
CA LEU A 33 2.57 -18.89 10.90
C LEU A 33 3.62 -17.86 11.32
N VAL A 34 4.16 -17.95 12.54
CA VAL A 34 5.19 -17.02 13.02
C VAL A 34 6.45 -17.80 13.34
N GLY A 35 7.41 -17.74 12.43
CA GLY A 35 8.67 -18.43 12.56
C GLY A 35 9.20 -18.90 11.21
N ASP A 36 10.51 -18.84 11.09
CA ASP A 36 11.23 -19.38 9.95
C ASP A 36 11.36 -20.91 10.00
N GLY A 37 11.78 -21.52 8.89
CA GLY A 37 11.99 -22.95 8.79
C GLY A 37 13.01 -23.30 7.72
N SER A 38 13.61 -24.48 7.79
CA SER A 38 14.59 -24.93 6.78
C SER A 38 14.34 -26.37 6.35
N TYR A 39 14.67 -26.69 5.09
CA TYR A 39 14.73 -28.08 4.65
C TYR A 39 15.84 -28.88 5.32
N ASP A 40 16.88 -28.21 5.85
CA ASP A 40 17.99 -28.84 6.54
C ASP A 40 17.84 -28.77 8.06
N PHE A 41 16.65 -29.11 8.57
CA PHE A 41 16.34 -29.06 10.02
C PHE A 41 17.23 -30.00 10.87
N LYS A 42 17.90 -30.99 10.26
CA LYS A 42 18.88 -31.87 10.92
C LYS A 42 20.31 -31.34 10.85
N ASN A 43 20.52 -30.21 10.18
CA ASN A 43 21.80 -29.55 10.01
C ASN A 43 22.89 -30.46 9.39
N TYR A 44 22.54 -31.17 8.32
CA TYR A 44 23.50 -31.98 7.57
C TYR A 44 24.49 -31.12 6.78
N SER A 45 24.11 -29.90 6.39
CA SER A 45 24.94 -28.95 5.65
C SER A 45 25.84 -28.10 6.55
N GLY A 46 25.60 -28.09 7.86
CA GLY A 46 26.39 -27.33 8.84
C GLY A 46 26.01 -25.85 8.98
N TYR A 47 25.02 -25.35 8.24
CA TYR A 47 24.58 -23.95 8.29
C TYR A 47 23.77 -23.60 9.55
N ASN A 48 23.17 -24.59 10.20
CA ASN A 48 22.45 -24.44 11.46
C ASN A 48 21.31 -23.39 11.42
N ALA A 49 20.56 -23.35 10.32
CA ALA A 49 19.39 -22.48 10.19
C ALA A 49 18.36 -22.79 11.28
N PRO A 50 17.80 -21.76 11.95
CA PRO A 50 16.76 -21.96 12.94
C PRO A 50 15.49 -22.48 12.25
N THR A 51 14.85 -23.48 12.87
CA THR A 51 13.51 -23.93 12.48
C THR A 51 12.58 -23.73 13.66
N PHE A 52 11.71 -22.74 13.55
CA PHE A 52 10.66 -22.45 14.55
C PHE A 52 9.32 -23.05 14.12
N ILE A 53 9.01 -22.94 12.83
CA ILE A 53 7.83 -23.57 12.21
C ILE A 53 8.33 -24.42 11.04
N PRO A 54 8.27 -25.77 11.14
CA PRO A 54 8.75 -26.65 10.08
C PRO A 54 8.00 -26.37 8.77
N PRO A 55 8.69 -26.15 7.64
CA PRO A 55 8.04 -26.03 6.35
C PRO A 55 7.33 -27.34 6.00
N TYR A 56 6.14 -27.26 5.40
CA TYR A 56 5.52 -28.45 4.80
C TYR A 56 6.21 -28.73 3.47
N LEU A 57 7.21 -29.62 3.46
CA LEU A 57 7.94 -29.99 2.25
C LEU A 57 7.19 -31.09 1.51
N ALA A 58 6.98 -30.90 0.22
CA ALA A 58 6.35 -31.89 -0.64
C ALA A 58 6.86 -31.78 -2.08
N PRO A 59 6.82 -32.88 -2.87
CA PRO A 59 7.20 -32.88 -4.28
C PRO A 59 6.11 -32.23 -5.14
N VAL A 60 5.91 -30.92 -4.97
CA VAL A 60 4.83 -30.13 -5.60
C VAL A 60 5.30 -29.34 -6.81
N ASP A 61 6.60 -29.21 -7.02
CA ASP A 61 7.17 -28.52 -8.17
C ASP A 61 7.58 -29.53 -9.27
N PRO A 62 7.10 -29.39 -10.52
CA PRO A 62 7.39 -30.33 -11.60
C PRO A 62 8.86 -30.38 -12.05
N TRP A 63 9.63 -29.32 -11.81
CA TRP A 63 11.02 -29.18 -12.27
C TRP A 63 12.03 -29.26 -11.13
N TRP A 64 11.72 -28.63 -9.99
CA TRP A 64 12.55 -28.61 -8.79
C TRP A 64 12.30 -29.83 -7.90
N GLY A 65 11.08 -30.37 -7.91
CA GLY A 65 10.67 -31.48 -7.04
C GLY A 65 10.18 -30.98 -5.69
N GLU A 66 10.95 -31.25 -4.63
CA GLU A 66 10.53 -30.94 -3.25
C GLU A 66 10.76 -29.47 -2.90
N THR A 67 9.70 -28.79 -2.48
CA THR A 67 9.74 -27.42 -1.96
C THR A 67 8.70 -27.22 -0.85
N ALA A 68 8.84 -26.13 -0.09
CA ALA A 68 7.87 -25.74 0.94
C ALA A 68 6.52 -25.33 0.33
N SER A 69 5.44 -25.82 0.92
CA SER A 69 4.08 -25.47 0.55
C SER A 69 3.22 -25.26 1.79
N ASP A 70 3.19 -24.02 2.29
CA ASP A 70 2.28 -23.66 3.38
C ASP A 70 0.81 -23.83 2.99
N ASN A 71 0.48 -23.73 1.69
CA ASN A 71 -0.85 -24.01 1.15
C ASN A 71 -1.39 -25.38 1.63
N ARG A 72 -0.54 -26.42 1.62
CA ARG A 72 -0.93 -27.79 2.01
C ARG A 72 -1.20 -27.96 3.50
N LEU A 73 -0.81 -27.01 4.34
CA LEU A 73 -1.19 -27.00 5.77
C LEU A 73 -2.68 -26.71 5.97
N VAL A 74 -3.32 -26.05 4.99
CA VAL A 74 -4.71 -25.59 5.06
C VAL A 74 -5.63 -26.17 3.98
N THR A 75 -5.14 -27.12 3.18
CA THR A 75 -5.98 -27.99 2.34
C THR A 75 -6.53 -29.12 3.23
N VAL A 76 -7.66 -28.85 3.89
CA VAL A 76 -8.25 -29.72 4.94
C VAL A 76 -9.65 -30.20 4.60
N ALA A 77 -10.33 -29.63 3.62
CA ALA A 77 -11.64 -30.07 3.15
C ALA A 77 -11.63 -30.37 1.64
N GLY A 78 -12.49 -31.29 1.22
CA GLY A 78 -12.56 -31.72 -0.18
C GLY A 78 -11.37 -32.57 -0.63
N SER A 79 -11.19 -32.67 -1.94
CA SER A 79 -10.13 -33.48 -2.57
C SER A 79 -9.23 -32.67 -3.51
N ASP A 80 -9.43 -31.35 -3.57
CA ASP A 80 -8.63 -30.44 -4.36
C ASP A 80 -7.44 -29.89 -3.53
N THR A 81 -6.71 -28.95 -4.11
CA THR A 81 -5.51 -28.34 -3.53
C THR A 81 -5.71 -26.85 -3.24
N LEU A 82 -6.95 -26.38 -3.18
CA LEU A 82 -7.26 -25.02 -2.76
C LEU A 82 -7.20 -24.91 -1.23
N PRO A 83 -6.70 -23.78 -0.71
CA PRO A 83 -6.66 -23.59 0.74
C PRO A 83 -8.07 -23.32 1.28
N ASP A 84 -8.46 -24.02 2.35
CA ASP A 84 -9.74 -23.83 3.05
C ASP A 84 -9.69 -22.74 4.13
N LEU A 85 -8.47 -22.29 4.46
CA LEU A 85 -8.19 -21.19 5.38
C LEU A 85 -7.19 -20.23 4.72
N LEU A 86 -7.35 -18.94 4.98
CA LEU A 86 -6.45 -17.90 4.49
C LEU A 86 -5.14 -17.95 5.27
N ILE A 87 -4.08 -18.46 4.65
CA ILE A 87 -2.78 -18.67 5.30
C ILE A 87 -1.76 -17.63 4.88
N GLY A 88 -0.97 -17.16 5.85
CA GLY A 88 0.26 -16.41 5.62
C GLY A 88 1.34 -16.78 6.63
N ARG A 89 2.58 -16.39 6.34
CA ARG A 89 3.75 -16.64 7.18
C ARG A 89 4.50 -15.36 7.47
N LEU A 90 4.92 -15.17 8.71
CA LEU A 90 6.01 -14.28 9.09
C LEU A 90 7.28 -15.14 9.22
N PRO A 91 8.12 -15.23 8.18
CA PRO A 91 9.35 -15.99 8.25
C PRO A 91 10.29 -15.15 9.12
N VAL A 92 10.57 -15.57 10.34
CA VAL A 92 11.39 -14.80 11.30
C VAL A 92 12.24 -15.75 12.12
N ALA A 93 13.51 -15.37 12.30
CA ALA A 93 14.51 -16.11 13.05
C ALA A 93 14.75 -15.53 14.46
N SER A 94 14.15 -14.38 14.77
CA SER A 94 14.37 -13.65 16.03
C SER A 94 13.17 -12.82 16.48
N ALA A 95 13.12 -12.50 17.78
CA ALA A 95 12.10 -11.60 18.34
C ALA A 95 12.19 -10.15 17.80
N ALA A 96 13.37 -9.72 17.37
CA ALA A 96 13.57 -8.39 16.77
C ALA A 96 12.90 -8.30 15.39
N GLU A 97 12.99 -9.35 14.58
CA GLU A 97 12.31 -9.44 13.28
C GLU A 97 10.79 -9.53 13.46
N VAL A 98 10.30 -10.31 14.43
CA VAL A 98 8.87 -10.33 14.82
C VAL A 98 8.40 -8.90 15.12
N THR A 99 9.13 -8.20 15.99
CA THR A 99 8.79 -6.82 16.38
C THR A 99 8.77 -5.89 15.18
N THR A 100 9.72 -6.05 14.26
CA THR A 100 9.83 -5.22 13.05
C THR A 100 8.61 -5.39 12.15
N ILE A 101 8.25 -6.64 11.82
CA ILE A 101 7.15 -6.94 10.91
C ILE A 101 5.79 -6.61 11.56
N VAL A 102 5.60 -6.97 12.83
CA VAL A 102 4.35 -6.67 13.54
C VAL A 102 4.12 -5.16 13.66
N ASN A 103 5.16 -4.37 13.94
CA ASN A 103 5.03 -2.91 14.00
C ASN A 103 4.66 -2.32 12.63
N LYS A 104 5.22 -2.84 11.53
CA LYS A 104 4.83 -2.43 10.17
C LYS A 104 3.33 -2.66 9.93
N ILE A 105 2.85 -3.86 10.22
CA ILE A 105 1.44 -4.26 10.03
C ILE A 105 0.53 -3.35 10.87
N ILE A 106 0.81 -3.21 12.17
CA ILE A 106 0.02 -2.35 13.06
C ILE A 106 0.01 -0.90 12.55
N GLN A 107 1.16 -0.36 12.18
CA GLN A 107 1.26 1.01 11.68
C GLN A 107 0.49 1.19 10.37
N TYR A 108 0.57 0.23 9.45
CA TYR A 108 -0.16 0.24 8.18
C TYR A 108 -1.67 0.28 8.40
N GLU A 109 -2.20 -0.48 9.36
CA GLU A 109 -3.64 -0.54 9.60
C GLU A 109 -4.19 0.59 10.47
N THR A 110 -3.41 1.05 11.46
CA THR A 110 -3.89 1.97 12.50
C THR A 110 -3.53 3.43 12.27
N ASN A 111 -2.39 3.70 11.62
CA ASN A 111 -1.89 5.06 11.43
C ASN A 111 -1.07 5.18 10.12
N PRO A 112 -1.65 4.86 8.95
CA PRO A 112 -0.90 4.95 7.71
C PRO A 112 -0.53 6.42 7.39
N PRO A 113 0.62 6.67 6.75
CA PRO A 113 1.00 8.02 6.36
C PRO A 113 -0.02 8.66 5.42
N ALA A 114 -0.30 9.94 5.65
CA ALA A 114 -1.13 10.74 4.75
C ALA A 114 -0.49 10.92 3.36
N GLY A 115 -1.32 11.31 2.39
CA GLY A 115 -0.92 11.58 1.02
C GLY A 115 -1.33 10.50 0.03
N LEU A 116 -0.91 10.70 -1.22
CA LEU A 116 -1.37 9.93 -2.38
C LEU A 116 -0.51 8.68 -2.67
N TRP A 117 0.49 8.36 -1.85
CA TRP A 117 1.33 7.16 -2.07
C TRP A 117 0.54 5.85 -2.30
N PRO A 118 -0.65 5.61 -1.69
CA PRO A 118 -1.40 4.38 -1.95
C PRO A 118 -2.00 4.34 -3.36
N THR A 119 -2.13 5.47 -4.06
CA THR A 119 -2.60 5.45 -5.45
C THR A 119 -1.55 4.89 -6.40
N ASN A 120 -0.27 4.96 -6.03
CA ASN A 120 0.81 4.51 -6.90
C ASN A 120 0.86 2.98 -6.95
N HIS A 121 0.98 2.46 -8.17
CA HIS A 121 1.15 1.05 -8.47
C HIS A 121 2.36 0.87 -9.37
N ILE A 122 3.37 0.13 -8.92
CA ILE A 122 4.63 -0.02 -9.64
C ILE A 122 4.63 -1.38 -10.33
N PHE A 123 4.93 -1.38 -11.63
CA PHE A 123 5.08 -2.56 -12.47
C PHE A 123 6.52 -2.62 -12.95
N VAL A 124 7.22 -3.69 -12.60
CA VAL A 124 8.62 -3.91 -12.97
C VAL A 124 8.67 -5.15 -13.85
N ALA A 125 9.18 -5.03 -15.07
CA ALA A 125 9.18 -6.14 -16.01
C ALA A 125 10.57 -6.36 -16.61
N ASP A 126 10.96 -7.62 -16.67
CA ASP A 126 12.14 -8.10 -17.38
C ASP A 126 11.93 -8.05 -18.91
N ASN A 127 12.99 -8.22 -19.68
CA ASN A 127 12.89 -8.23 -21.14
C ASN A 127 12.19 -9.49 -21.65
N PRO A 128 11.47 -9.42 -22.79
CA PRO A 128 10.93 -10.61 -23.43
C PRO A 128 12.03 -11.59 -23.83
N ASP A 129 11.75 -12.89 -23.68
CA ASP A 129 12.67 -13.96 -24.04
C ASP A 129 11.93 -15.26 -24.42
N SER A 130 12.61 -16.41 -24.35
CA SER A 130 12.01 -17.71 -24.62
C SER A 130 11.00 -18.20 -23.56
N ALA A 131 11.00 -17.62 -22.37
CA ALA A 131 10.05 -17.92 -21.29
C ALA A 131 8.76 -17.09 -21.39
N GLY A 132 8.77 -15.97 -22.12
CA GLY A 132 7.58 -15.20 -22.44
C GLY A 132 7.85 -13.72 -22.66
N ASP A 133 6.77 -12.95 -22.81
CA ASP A 133 6.80 -11.50 -22.86
C ASP A 133 6.34 -10.94 -21.51
N PHE A 134 7.31 -10.71 -20.61
CA PHE A 134 7.03 -10.22 -19.26
C PHE A 134 6.46 -8.79 -19.26
N GLN A 135 6.81 -7.97 -20.25
CA GLN A 135 6.30 -6.61 -20.39
C GLN A 135 4.82 -6.62 -20.75
N ALA A 136 4.42 -7.50 -21.68
CA ALA A 136 3.02 -7.70 -22.02
C ALA A 136 2.21 -8.23 -20.82
N ALA A 137 2.75 -9.18 -20.05
CA ALA A 137 2.11 -9.68 -18.84
C ALA A 137 1.92 -8.57 -17.77
N ALA A 138 2.92 -7.70 -17.62
CA ALA A 138 2.82 -6.52 -16.76
C ALA A 138 1.74 -5.54 -17.25
N ASP A 139 1.69 -5.28 -18.55
CA ASP A 139 0.68 -4.41 -19.15
C ASP A 139 -0.75 -4.97 -19.03
N ASP A 140 -0.93 -6.30 -19.07
CA ASP A 140 -2.23 -6.93 -18.81
C ASP A 140 -2.73 -6.61 -17.39
N GLY A 141 -1.83 -6.58 -16.41
CA GLY A 141 -2.12 -6.15 -15.04
C GLY A 141 -2.63 -4.71 -14.94
N LEU A 142 -2.22 -3.82 -15.86
CA LEU A 142 -2.66 -2.42 -15.89
C LEU A 142 -4.11 -2.27 -16.36
N THR A 143 -4.57 -3.14 -17.25
CA THR A 143 -5.87 -2.98 -17.94
C THR A 143 -7.08 -3.06 -17.01
N GLY A 144 -6.90 -3.61 -15.79
CA GLY A 144 -7.95 -3.78 -14.79
C GLY A 144 -7.90 -2.79 -13.61
N LEU A 145 -6.97 -1.83 -13.60
CA LEU A 145 -6.81 -0.93 -12.45
C LEU A 145 -7.91 0.14 -12.40
N PRO A 146 -8.44 0.46 -11.20
CA PRO A 146 -9.30 1.61 -10.98
C PRO A 146 -8.66 2.92 -11.46
N ALA A 147 -9.48 3.85 -11.94
CA ALA A 147 -8.99 5.16 -12.42
C ALA A 147 -8.29 6.01 -11.32
N SER A 148 -8.52 5.69 -10.05
CA SER A 148 -7.83 6.31 -8.91
C SER A 148 -6.40 5.82 -8.74
N PHE A 149 -5.99 4.73 -9.41
CA PHE A 149 -4.64 4.20 -9.34
C PHE A 149 -3.76 4.79 -10.45
N ILE A 150 -2.52 5.07 -10.09
CA ILE A 150 -1.52 5.69 -10.95
C ILE A 150 -0.43 4.65 -11.22
N PRO A 151 -0.35 4.11 -12.44
CA PRO A 151 0.65 3.11 -12.77
C PRO A 151 2.00 3.74 -13.11
N TYR A 152 3.06 3.17 -12.55
CA TYR A 152 4.46 3.44 -12.87
C TYR A 152 5.05 2.17 -13.48
N ARG A 153 5.76 2.32 -14.60
CA ARG A 153 6.32 1.20 -15.37
C ARG A 153 7.84 1.31 -15.42
N TYR A 154 8.50 0.22 -15.07
CA TYR A 154 9.96 0.05 -15.09
C TYR A 154 10.30 -1.22 -15.84
N TYR A 155 10.36 -1.12 -17.16
CA TYR A 155 10.52 -2.28 -18.04
C TYR A 155 11.92 -2.29 -18.61
N TYR A 156 12.60 -3.42 -18.56
CA TYR A 156 13.93 -3.58 -19.13
C TYR A 156 13.86 -4.11 -20.57
N THR A 157 14.73 -3.62 -21.45
CA THR A 157 14.82 -4.09 -22.84
C THR A 157 16.25 -4.09 -23.36
N GLU A 158 16.64 -5.18 -24.03
CA GLU A 158 17.91 -5.27 -24.77
C GLU A 158 17.80 -4.50 -26.10
N GLY A 159 18.17 -3.23 -26.12
CA GLY A 159 18.14 -2.45 -27.35
C GLY A 159 18.07 -0.96 -27.14
N SER A 160 17.57 -0.23 -28.13
CA SER A 160 17.21 1.18 -27.97
C SER A 160 15.69 1.31 -27.89
N SER A 161 15.21 2.14 -26.98
CA SER A 161 13.79 2.47 -26.87
C SER A 161 13.60 3.98 -26.75
N ASN A 162 12.48 4.45 -27.29
CA ASN A 162 12.01 5.84 -27.15
C ASN A 162 10.87 5.95 -26.12
N GLN A 163 10.45 4.86 -25.51
CA GLN A 163 9.42 4.89 -24.48
C GLN A 163 10.04 5.29 -23.14
N PRO A 164 9.45 6.24 -22.39
CA PRO A 164 10.05 6.75 -21.15
C PRO A 164 10.08 5.73 -20.00
N TYR A 165 9.32 4.64 -20.12
CA TYR A 165 9.25 3.56 -19.14
C TYR A 165 10.12 2.34 -19.51
N LEU A 166 10.81 2.39 -20.65
CA LEU A 166 11.72 1.33 -21.10
C LEU A 166 13.16 1.74 -20.82
N TYR A 167 13.84 0.90 -20.06
CA TYR A 167 15.21 1.06 -19.62
C TYR A 167 16.12 0.09 -20.37
N THR A 168 17.27 0.60 -20.80
CA THR A 168 18.30 -0.19 -21.49
C THR A 168 19.53 -0.38 -20.60
N ASN A 169 19.57 0.33 -19.47
CA ASN A 169 20.58 0.24 -18.43
C ASN A 169 19.89 -0.16 -17.11
N PRO A 170 20.24 -1.31 -16.52
CA PRO A 170 19.62 -1.76 -15.28
C PRO A 170 19.97 -0.88 -14.07
N GLU A 171 21.09 -0.15 -14.09
CA GLU A 171 21.43 0.78 -13.00
C GLU A 171 20.49 1.99 -12.97
N ASP A 172 20.11 2.51 -14.14
CA ASP A 172 19.14 3.60 -14.25
C ASP A 172 17.74 3.13 -13.83
N LEU A 173 17.36 1.90 -14.23
CA LEU A 173 16.12 1.26 -13.78
C LEU A 173 16.10 1.14 -12.25
N ASN A 174 17.16 0.58 -11.66
CA ASN A 174 17.28 0.42 -10.21
C ASN A 174 17.18 1.78 -9.50
N ALA A 175 17.89 2.80 -9.97
CA ALA A 175 17.90 4.12 -9.34
C ALA A 175 16.49 4.75 -9.30
N ASP A 176 15.78 4.74 -10.43
CA ASP A 176 14.42 5.30 -10.50
C ASP A 176 13.42 4.42 -9.74
N LEU A 177 13.55 3.10 -9.80
CA LEU A 177 12.73 2.15 -9.04
C LEU A 177 12.90 2.36 -7.53
N VAL A 178 14.13 2.50 -7.03
CA VAL A 178 14.41 2.76 -5.61
C VAL A 178 13.84 4.11 -5.18
N ALA A 179 13.89 5.12 -6.06
CA ALA A 179 13.30 6.44 -5.79
C ALA A 179 11.78 6.35 -5.62
N ASP A 180 11.08 5.66 -6.52
CA ASP A 180 9.62 5.54 -6.47
C ASP A 180 9.15 4.55 -5.39
N PHE A 181 9.91 3.48 -5.14
CA PHE A 181 9.70 2.62 -3.96
C PHE A 181 9.79 3.47 -2.69
N THR A 182 10.81 4.34 -2.57
CA THR A 182 11.01 5.25 -1.42
C THR A 182 9.92 6.31 -1.30
N TYR A 183 9.41 6.82 -2.42
CA TYR A 183 8.23 7.70 -2.43
C TYR A 183 7.00 6.96 -1.91
N GLY A 184 6.82 5.69 -2.28
CA GLY A 184 5.79 4.80 -1.76
C GLY A 184 4.74 4.42 -2.80
N ALA A 185 4.30 3.17 -2.70
CA ALA A 185 3.26 2.55 -3.51
C ALA A 185 2.43 1.61 -2.64
N SER A 186 1.16 1.39 -3.00
CA SER A 186 0.35 0.35 -2.33
C SER A 186 0.68 -1.04 -2.85
N PHE A 187 0.99 -1.15 -4.15
CA PHE A 187 1.36 -2.42 -4.78
C PHE A 187 2.58 -2.25 -5.68
N ILE A 188 3.46 -3.26 -5.65
CA ILE A 188 4.58 -3.42 -6.57
C ILE A 188 4.51 -4.83 -7.12
N SER A 189 4.52 -4.98 -8.44
CA SER A 189 4.49 -6.30 -9.08
C SER A 189 5.69 -6.45 -9.99
N PHE A 190 6.42 -7.55 -9.80
CA PHE A 190 7.57 -7.91 -10.63
C PHE A 190 7.24 -9.10 -11.53
N TYR A 191 7.65 -9.01 -12.80
CA TYR A 191 7.43 -10.01 -13.86
C TYR A 191 8.76 -10.28 -14.53
N GLY A 192 9.24 -11.51 -14.46
CA GLY A 192 10.53 -11.82 -15.04
C GLY A 192 11.18 -13.04 -14.46
N HIS A 193 12.46 -13.19 -14.78
CA HIS A 193 13.33 -14.14 -14.11
C HIS A 193 13.77 -13.63 -12.76
N SER A 194 14.27 -14.53 -11.92
CA SER A 194 14.76 -14.20 -10.59
C SER A 194 15.66 -15.31 -10.07
N SER A 195 16.29 -15.01 -8.95
CA SER A 195 16.82 -16.00 -8.03
C SER A 195 16.22 -15.75 -6.64
N TRP A 196 16.64 -16.55 -5.66
CA TRP A 196 16.28 -16.31 -4.26
C TRP A 196 16.89 -15.01 -3.69
N GLU A 197 17.80 -14.33 -4.41
CA GLU A 197 18.50 -13.11 -3.96
C GLU A 197 18.22 -11.85 -4.81
N GLN A 198 17.61 -11.96 -6.00
CA GLN A 198 17.40 -10.81 -6.89
C GLN A 198 16.29 -10.98 -7.94
N TRP A 199 15.85 -9.84 -8.47
CA TRP A 199 15.03 -9.71 -9.68
C TRP A 199 15.88 -9.60 -10.96
N ALA A 200 15.52 -10.40 -11.96
CA ALA A 200 16.15 -10.53 -13.28
C ALA A 200 17.63 -10.94 -13.25
N VAL A 201 18.21 -11.26 -14.41
CA VAL A 201 19.64 -11.57 -14.53
C VAL A 201 20.47 -10.29 -14.33
N GLU A 202 19.93 -9.17 -14.78
CA GLU A 202 20.48 -7.83 -14.74
C GLU A 202 20.49 -7.23 -13.33
N SER A 203 19.86 -7.89 -12.35
CA SER A 203 19.83 -7.49 -10.94
C SER A 203 19.15 -6.13 -10.73
N PHE A 204 17.90 -5.99 -11.18
CA PHE A 204 17.12 -4.76 -11.03
C PHE A 204 16.94 -4.36 -9.57
N LEU A 205 16.80 -5.34 -8.69
CA LEU A 205 16.77 -5.17 -7.25
C LEU A 205 17.25 -6.48 -6.61
N ALA A 206 18.26 -6.40 -5.74
CA ALA A 206 18.84 -7.53 -5.04
C ALA A 206 18.94 -7.29 -3.53
N LEU A 207 19.28 -8.34 -2.77
CA LEU A 207 19.53 -8.26 -1.33
C LEU A 207 20.43 -7.08 -0.93
N ASP A 208 21.50 -6.85 -1.69
CA ASP A 208 22.46 -5.76 -1.44
C ASP A 208 21.85 -4.35 -1.63
N ASN A 209 20.79 -4.22 -2.44
CA ASN A 209 20.11 -2.94 -2.68
C ASN A 209 19.06 -2.62 -1.61
N LEU A 210 18.57 -3.61 -0.85
CA LEU A 210 17.43 -3.41 0.07
C LEU A 210 17.70 -2.39 1.17
N ALA A 211 18.97 -2.13 1.50
CA ALA A 211 19.36 -1.08 2.43
C ALA A 211 18.96 0.34 1.93
N GLN A 212 18.85 0.52 0.61
CA GLN A 212 18.51 1.79 -0.03
C GLN A 212 17.00 2.11 0.03
N LEU A 213 16.16 1.11 0.28
CA LEU A 213 14.71 1.31 0.42
C LEU A 213 14.41 2.06 1.72
N GLN A 214 14.03 3.34 1.61
CA GLN A 214 13.79 4.24 2.74
C GLN A 214 12.33 4.72 2.80
N ASN A 215 11.40 3.89 2.34
CA ASN A 215 9.96 4.19 2.27
C ASN A 215 9.25 4.31 3.63
N GLN A 216 9.96 4.08 4.74
CA GLN A 216 9.42 4.19 6.11
C GLN A 216 8.12 3.39 6.27
N ASN A 217 7.00 4.06 6.50
CA ASN A 217 5.68 3.46 6.72
C ASN A 217 4.80 3.49 5.45
N ARG A 218 5.33 3.88 4.29
CA ARG A 218 4.65 3.80 2.99
C ARG A 218 4.99 2.47 2.34
N LEU A 219 4.44 1.41 2.92
CA LEU A 219 4.85 0.03 2.68
C LEU A 219 3.97 -0.61 1.59
N PRO A 220 4.54 -1.07 0.47
CA PRO A 220 3.79 -1.80 -0.53
C PRO A 220 3.50 -3.23 -0.10
N ILE A 221 2.49 -3.81 -0.74
CA ILE A 221 2.38 -5.25 -0.94
C ILE A 221 3.11 -5.59 -2.24
N VAL A 222 4.05 -6.52 -2.16
CA VAL A 222 4.87 -6.92 -3.31
C VAL A 222 4.37 -8.24 -3.86
N SER A 223 4.13 -8.30 -5.17
CA SER A 223 3.66 -9.50 -5.88
C SER A 223 4.75 -9.98 -6.82
N GLU A 224 5.31 -11.13 -6.52
CA GLU A 224 6.45 -11.72 -7.20
C GLU A 224 5.95 -12.71 -8.25
N MET A 225 5.61 -12.23 -9.45
CA MET A 225 5.18 -13.09 -10.56
C MET A 225 6.39 -13.76 -11.24
N THR A 226 7.20 -14.40 -10.42
CA THR A 226 8.51 -14.96 -10.74
C THR A 226 8.80 -16.22 -9.90
N CYS A 227 9.98 -16.81 -10.08
CA CYS A 227 10.42 -18.01 -9.36
C CYS A 227 11.15 -17.67 -8.05
N PHE A 228 11.31 -18.63 -7.13
CA PHE A 228 12.29 -18.67 -6.02
C PHE A 228 12.49 -17.49 -5.04
N THR A 229 11.95 -16.29 -5.24
CA THR A 229 12.18 -15.15 -4.34
C THR A 229 11.65 -15.44 -2.92
N GLY A 230 10.69 -16.37 -2.82
CA GLY A 230 10.10 -16.88 -1.60
C GLY A 230 10.66 -18.23 -1.13
N PHE A 231 11.85 -18.66 -1.55
CA PHE A 231 12.48 -19.94 -1.15
C PHE A 231 12.93 -19.97 0.34
N PHE A 232 12.04 -19.59 1.26
CA PHE A 232 12.34 -19.32 2.69
C PHE A 232 12.93 -20.50 3.45
N HIS A 233 12.78 -21.72 2.93
CA HIS A 233 13.32 -22.93 3.53
C HIS A 233 14.81 -23.16 3.22
N HIS A 234 15.46 -22.20 2.56
CA HIS A 234 16.89 -22.20 2.28
C HIS A 234 17.72 -22.20 3.59
N PRO A 235 18.70 -23.12 3.75
CA PRO A 235 19.38 -23.33 5.02
C PRO A 235 20.52 -22.35 5.28
N LYS A 236 20.96 -21.58 4.28
CA LYS A 236 22.18 -20.79 4.37
C LYS A 236 21.91 -19.29 4.54
N GLU A 237 21.05 -18.75 3.68
CA GLU A 237 20.82 -17.31 3.54
C GLU A 237 19.32 -17.03 3.52
N ALA A 238 18.93 -15.86 4.04
CA ALA A 238 17.58 -15.35 3.86
C ALA A 238 17.34 -15.01 2.39
N THR A 239 16.11 -15.23 1.94
CA THR A 239 15.68 -14.90 0.60
C THR A 239 15.30 -13.43 0.44
N PHE A 240 15.09 -13.03 -0.82
CA PHE A 240 14.68 -11.69 -1.19
C PHE A 240 13.35 -11.30 -0.53
N ASP A 241 12.33 -12.16 -0.59
CA ASP A 241 11.00 -11.90 0.01
C ASP A 241 11.08 -11.76 1.52
N GLU A 242 11.84 -12.65 2.18
CA GLU A 242 12.09 -12.58 3.61
C GLU A 242 12.76 -11.25 3.99
N SER A 243 13.76 -10.85 3.21
CA SER A 243 14.55 -9.65 3.48
C SER A 243 13.75 -8.36 3.25
N LEU A 244 12.91 -8.32 2.21
CA LEU A 244 11.96 -7.23 1.97
C LEU A 244 10.99 -7.06 3.15
N LEU A 245 10.44 -8.17 3.64
CA LEU A 245 9.49 -8.15 4.75
C LEU A 245 10.18 -7.78 6.08
N ARG A 246 11.38 -8.32 6.35
CA ARG A 246 12.16 -8.08 7.57
C ARG A 246 12.85 -6.71 7.61
N ARG A 247 12.93 -5.98 6.49
CA ARG A 247 13.65 -4.69 6.40
C ARG A 247 13.13 -3.66 7.42
N SER A 248 13.96 -3.22 8.34
CA SER A 248 13.62 -2.10 9.24
C SER A 248 13.62 -0.75 8.50
N GLY A 249 12.63 0.10 8.73
CA GLY A 249 12.58 1.46 8.17
C GLY A 249 12.17 1.55 6.68
N GLY A 250 11.65 0.46 6.12
CA GLY A 250 11.19 0.38 4.74
C GLY A 250 10.87 -1.05 4.33
N GLY A 251 10.98 -1.35 3.04
CA GLY A 251 10.63 -2.65 2.45
C GLY A 251 9.12 -2.80 2.31
N ALA A 252 8.62 -4.02 2.49
CA ALA A 252 7.21 -4.36 2.25
C ALA A 252 6.42 -4.56 3.56
N VAL A 253 5.08 -4.43 3.49
CA VAL A 253 4.16 -4.89 4.55
C VAL A 253 3.77 -6.35 4.36
N ALA A 254 3.77 -6.82 3.12
CA ALA A 254 3.59 -8.22 2.74
C ALA A 254 4.24 -8.49 1.38
N VAL A 255 4.62 -9.74 1.14
CA VAL A 255 5.16 -10.22 -0.14
C VAL A 255 4.43 -11.50 -0.51
N TRP A 256 4.02 -11.64 -1.77
CA TRP A 256 3.40 -12.86 -2.29
C TRP A 256 4.28 -13.43 -3.40
N GLY A 257 4.99 -14.52 -3.10
CA GLY A 257 5.99 -15.07 -4.00
C GLY A 257 6.13 -16.58 -3.93
N SER A 258 6.93 -17.10 -4.86
CA SER A 258 7.06 -18.54 -5.09
C SER A 258 8.20 -19.15 -4.28
N THR A 259 7.92 -20.29 -3.63
CA THR A 259 8.92 -21.19 -3.06
C THR A 259 9.55 -22.10 -4.12
N GLY A 260 9.14 -22.03 -5.38
CA GLY A 260 9.60 -22.94 -6.42
C GLY A 260 9.84 -22.25 -7.75
N LEU A 261 9.99 -23.06 -8.78
CA LEU A 261 9.90 -22.65 -10.17
C LEU A 261 8.44 -22.42 -10.55
N GLY A 262 8.24 -21.84 -11.72
CA GLY A 262 6.91 -21.53 -12.23
C GLY A 262 6.91 -21.11 -13.69
N VAL A 263 5.70 -20.93 -14.23
CA VAL A 263 5.48 -20.55 -15.63
C VAL A 263 4.62 -19.30 -15.68
N GLY A 264 5.03 -18.34 -16.51
CA GLY A 264 4.36 -17.03 -16.65
C GLY A 264 2.85 -17.14 -16.88
N ALA A 265 2.39 -18.03 -17.76
CA ALA A 265 0.96 -18.22 -18.02
C ALA A 265 0.13 -18.57 -16.77
N GLY A 266 0.73 -19.22 -15.77
CA GLY A 266 0.10 -19.46 -14.48
C GLY A 266 0.17 -18.25 -13.54
N HIS A 267 1.32 -17.55 -13.53
CA HIS A 267 1.50 -16.27 -12.81
C HIS A 267 0.45 -15.24 -13.26
N ASP A 268 0.19 -15.13 -14.57
CA ASP A 268 -0.83 -14.23 -15.13
C ASP A 268 -2.22 -14.48 -14.53
N ARG A 269 -2.57 -15.74 -14.24
CA ARG A 269 -3.87 -16.08 -13.63
C ARG A 269 -3.92 -15.74 -12.15
N LEU A 270 -2.86 -16.06 -11.42
CA LEU A 270 -2.71 -15.68 -10.01
C LEU A 270 -2.89 -14.18 -9.85
N GLN A 271 -2.16 -13.43 -10.66
CA GLN A 271 -2.24 -11.99 -10.67
C GLN A 271 -3.62 -11.46 -11.08
N ALA A 272 -4.21 -11.97 -12.16
CA ALA A 272 -5.48 -11.47 -12.64
C ALA A 272 -6.58 -11.61 -11.58
N GLY A 273 -6.60 -12.74 -10.84
CA GLY A 273 -7.54 -12.92 -9.72
C GLY A 273 -7.26 -11.98 -8.55
N PHE A 274 -5.99 -11.73 -8.25
CA PHE A 274 -5.56 -10.78 -7.22
C PHE A 274 -6.00 -9.35 -7.55
N TYR A 275 -5.60 -8.82 -8.71
CA TYR A 275 -5.95 -7.45 -9.12
C TYR A 275 -7.45 -7.24 -9.30
N GLN A 276 -8.18 -8.22 -9.83
CA GLN A 276 -9.64 -8.17 -9.92
C GLN A 276 -10.31 -7.96 -8.56
N THR A 277 -9.66 -8.40 -7.49
CA THR A 277 -10.20 -8.40 -6.14
C THR A 277 -9.80 -7.16 -5.35
N ILE A 278 -8.54 -6.73 -5.43
CA ILE A 278 -8.09 -5.48 -4.76
C ILE A 278 -8.71 -4.22 -5.39
N SER A 279 -9.15 -4.31 -6.65
CA SER A 279 -9.77 -3.20 -7.38
C SER A 279 -11.24 -2.96 -7.03
N GLN A 280 -11.83 -3.79 -6.15
CA GLN A 280 -13.22 -3.64 -5.71
C GLN A 280 -13.32 -2.71 -4.50
N ASP A 281 -14.37 -1.87 -4.46
CA ASP A 281 -14.60 -0.89 -3.40
C ASP A 281 -14.55 -1.51 -2.01
N GLY A 282 -13.77 -0.91 -1.12
CA GLY A 282 -13.58 -1.36 0.25
C GLY A 282 -12.55 -2.47 0.44
N GLY A 283 -11.94 -2.98 -0.65
CA GLY A 283 -10.77 -3.88 -0.72
C GLY A 283 -10.74 -5.00 0.33
N PRO A 284 -10.92 -6.28 -0.03
CA PRO A 284 -10.94 -7.33 0.98
C PRO A 284 -9.57 -7.46 1.67
N ASP A 285 -9.51 -8.25 2.73
CA ASP A 285 -8.21 -8.57 3.32
C ASP A 285 -7.26 -9.24 2.30
N LEU A 286 -5.97 -9.13 2.58
CA LEU A 286 -4.92 -9.60 1.69
C LEU A 286 -5.04 -11.10 1.39
N GLY A 287 -5.40 -11.91 2.39
CA GLY A 287 -5.62 -13.35 2.22
C GLY A 287 -6.70 -13.66 1.20
N THR A 288 -7.81 -12.92 1.21
CA THR A 288 -8.89 -13.05 0.24
C THR A 288 -8.43 -12.70 -1.18
N ALA A 289 -7.61 -11.66 -1.35
CA ALA A 289 -7.04 -11.30 -2.64
C ALA A 289 -6.11 -12.40 -3.18
N VAL A 290 -5.26 -12.98 -2.31
CA VAL A 290 -4.42 -14.14 -2.66
C VAL A 290 -5.27 -15.36 -3.03
N LEU A 291 -6.32 -15.66 -2.27
CA LEU A 291 -7.25 -16.75 -2.57
C LEU A 291 -7.93 -16.54 -3.93
N ALA A 292 -8.34 -15.32 -4.26
CA ALA A 292 -8.94 -15.02 -5.56
C ALA A 292 -7.98 -15.30 -6.72
N GLY A 293 -6.69 -14.98 -6.55
CA GLY A 293 -5.64 -15.39 -7.48
C GLY A 293 -5.54 -16.90 -7.64
N LYS A 294 -5.48 -17.64 -6.53
CA LYS A 294 -5.46 -19.12 -6.53
C LYS A 294 -6.72 -19.72 -7.18
N LEU A 295 -7.90 -19.17 -6.94
CA LEU A 295 -9.15 -19.59 -7.58
C LEU A 295 -9.10 -19.39 -9.10
N LYS A 296 -8.57 -18.25 -9.56
CA LYS A 296 -8.43 -17.95 -10.98
C LYS A 296 -7.46 -18.91 -11.67
N LEU A 297 -6.34 -19.23 -11.02
CA LEU A 297 -5.41 -20.26 -11.48
C LEU A 297 -6.04 -21.65 -11.48
N SER A 298 -6.75 -22.02 -10.42
CA SER A 298 -7.40 -23.33 -10.34
C SER A 298 -8.40 -23.55 -11.47
N ALA A 299 -9.17 -22.51 -11.80
CA ALA A 299 -10.10 -22.52 -12.93
C ALA A 299 -9.42 -22.67 -14.31
N LEU A 300 -8.12 -22.37 -14.45
CA LEU A 300 -7.37 -22.60 -15.68
C LEU A 300 -7.16 -24.10 -15.96
N GLY A 301 -7.02 -24.92 -14.91
CA GLY A 301 -6.78 -26.36 -15.00
C GLY A 301 -5.35 -26.78 -15.38
N TYR A 302 -4.43 -25.84 -15.61
CA TYR A 302 -3.00 -26.07 -15.85
C TYR A 302 -2.16 -25.23 -14.87
N HIS A 303 -0.87 -25.56 -14.72
CA HIS A 303 0.06 -24.90 -13.79
C HIS A 303 -0.41 -24.93 -12.31
N GLN A 304 -1.06 -26.03 -11.91
CA GLN A 304 -1.66 -26.17 -10.57
C GLN A 304 -0.62 -26.29 -9.45
N ASP A 305 0.63 -26.61 -9.79
CA ASP A 305 1.79 -26.53 -8.90
C ASP A 305 1.91 -25.16 -8.22
N LEU A 306 1.53 -24.09 -8.92
CA LEU A 306 1.59 -22.74 -8.37
C LEU A 306 0.58 -22.48 -7.24
N LEU A 307 -0.46 -23.31 -7.09
CA LEU A 307 -1.32 -23.25 -5.89
C LEU A 307 -0.51 -23.57 -4.63
N ASP A 308 0.47 -24.46 -4.76
CA ASP A 308 1.29 -24.95 -3.66
C ASP A 308 2.54 -24.12 -3.43
N THR A 309 3.18 -23.63 -4.49
CA THR A 309 4.46 -22.91 -4.38
C THR A 309 4.29 -21.43 -4.04
N PHE A 310 3.18 -20.78 -4.43
CA PHE A 310 2.93 -19.39 -4.06
C PHE A 310 2.48 -19.25 -2.60
N THR A 311 3.32 -18.59 -1.81
CA THR A 311 3.17 -18.38 -0.37
C THR A 311 3.03 -16.90 -0.06
N LEU A 312 2.07 -16.56 0.79
CA LEU A 312 1.92 -15.21 1.32
C LEU A 312 2.86 -15.03 2.53
N PHE A 313 3.86 -14.16 2.39
CA PHE A 313 4.68 -13.67 3.48
C PHE A 313 4.07 -12.38 4.04
N GLY A 314 3.43 -12.47 5.19
CA GLY A 314 2.68 -11.37 5.79
C GLY A 314 1.44 -11.86 6.55
N ASP A 315 0.67 -10.90 7.04
CA ASP A 315 -0.61 -11.17 7.71
C ASP A 315 -1.72 -11.39 6.67
N PRO A 316 -2.34 -12.59 6.60
CA PRO A 316 -3.46 -12.82 5.69
C PRO A 316 -4.71 -12.01 6.05
N ALA A 317 -4.80 -11.47 7.27
CA ALA A 317 -5.90 -10.61 7.70
C ALA A 317 -5.63 -9.11 7.45
N LEU A 318 -4.49 -8.74 6.83
CA LEU A 318 -4.13 -7.35 6.55
C LEU A 318 -5.22 -6.64 5.74
N ARG A 319 -5.72 -5.52 6.27
CA ARG A 319 -6.79 -4.73 5.67
C ARG A 319 -6.24 -3.70 4.69
N LEU A 320 -6.45 -3.96 3.40
CA LEU A 320 -6.06 -3.06 2.31
C LEU A 320 -6.74 -1.69 2.42
N SER A 321 -8.02 -1.66 2.82
CA SER A 321 -8.81 -0.43 3.00
C SER A 321 -8.21 0.58 3.98
N SER A 322 -7.27 0.17 4.84
CA SER A 322 -6.66 1.05 5.83
C SER A 322 -5.92 2.24 5.21
N VAL A 323 -5.28 2.03 4.06
CA VAL A 323 -4.51 3.07 3.35
C VAL A 323 -5.34 3.82 2.29
N PHE A 324 -6.49 3.26 1.88
CA PHE A 324 -7.39 3.86 0.89
C PHE A 324 -8.51 4.68 1.54
N LYS A 325 -8.15 5.55 2.47
CA LYS A 325 -9.08 6.48 3.13
C LYS A 325 -8.98 7.89 2.55
N PRO A 326 -10.08 8.66 2.52
CA PRO A 326 -10.01 10.08 2.21
C PRO A 326 -9.28 10.86 3.31
N ASP A 327 -8.81 12.04 2.96
CA ASP A 327 -8.21 13.02 3.87
C ASP A 327 -8.58 14.40 3.33
N LEU A 328 -9.64 14.99 3.85
CA LEU A 328 -10.05 16.31 3.41
C LEU A 328 -9.09 17.36 3.97
N ARG A 329 -8.92 18.43 3.19
CA ARG A 329 -8.20 19.60 3.63
C ARG A 329 -8.94 20.83 3.15
N ILE A 330 -9.08 21.80 4.05
CA ILE A 330 -9.58 23.12 3.71
C ILE A 330 -8.48 24.16 3.85
N THR A 331 -8.36 25.02 2.86
CA THR A 331 -7.47 26.19 2.90
C THR A 331 -8.25 27.46 2.58
N GLN A 332 -7.86 28.56 3.20
CA GLN A 332 -8.43 29.87 2.96
C GLN A 332 -7.36 30.82 2.41
N GLN A 333 -7.68 31.51 1.32
CA GLN A 333 -6.84 32.53 0.74
C GLN A 333 -7.61 33.85 0.63
N LEU A 334 -7.08 34.90 1.25
CA LEU A 334 -7.56 36.27 1.05
C LEU A 334 -7.09 36.78 -0.31
N LEU A 335 -8.04 37.24 -1.12
CA LEU A 335 -7.74 37.86 -2.41
C LEU A 335 -7.29 39.31 -2.18
N GLY A 336 -6.11 39.65 -2.70
CA GLY A 336 -5.53 40.99 -2.55
C GLY A 336 -4.93 41.25 -1.17
N SER A 337 -4.51 42.50 -0.95
CA SER A 337 -3.85 42.94 0.28
C SER A 337 -4.12 44.42 0.55
N GLY A 338 -3.94 44.86 1.80
CA GLY A 338 -4.06 46.28 2.15
C GLY A 338 -5.50 46.79 2.25
N HIS A 339 -6.45 45.88 2.49
CA HIS A 339 -7.87 46.17 2.68
C HIS A 339 -8.11 47.17 3.81
N LYS A 340 -9.05 48.08 3.60
CA LYS A 340 -9.50 49.11 4.55
C LYS A 340 -10.98 48.94 4.90
N PRO A 341 -11.46 49.55 5.99
CA PRO A 341 -12.89 49.65 6.25
C PRO A 341 -13.65 50.19 5.03
N GLY A 342 -14.70 49.50 4.60
CA GLY A 342 -15.48 49.82 3.41
C GLY A 342 -15.02 49.15 2.11
N ASP A 343 -13.84 48.52 2.07
CA ASP A 343 -13.37 47.82 0.87
C ASP A 343 -14.15 46.51 0.63
N PRO A 344 -14.33 46.09 -0.63
CA PRO A 344 -14.78 44.74 -0.94
C PRO A 344 -13.71 43.72 -0.55
N VAL A 345 -14.15 42.61 0.04
CA VAL A 345 -13.27 41.51 0.44
C VAL A 345 -13.74 40.21 -0.19
N THR A 346 -12.80 39.34 -0.57
CA THR A 346 -13.09 37.99 -1.06
C THR A 346 -12.12 36.98 -0.49
N LEU A 347 -12.66 35.89 0.04
CA LEU A 347 -11.94 34.73 0.53
C LEU A 347 -12.21 33.54 -0.40
N THR A 348 -11.15 32.91 -0.88
CA THR A 348 -11.23 31.64 -1.60
C THR A 348 -11.07 30.51 -0.59
N LEU A 349 -12.08 29.65 -0.48
CA LEU A 349 -12.03 28.38 0.24
C LEU A 349 -11.71 27.28 -0.78
N THR A 350 -10.59 26.59 -0.63
CA THR A 350 -10.27 25.40 -1.43
C THR A 350 -10.42 24.17 -0.53
N ILE A 351 -11.33 23.28 -0.91
CA ILE A 351 -11.57 22.00 -0.26
C ILE A 351 -11.02 20.93 -1.19
N GLU A 352 -10.00 20.21 -0.74
CA GLU A 352 -9.33 19.16 -1.50
C GLU A 352 -9.41 17.84 -0.74
N ASN A 353 -9.44 16.72 -1.47
CA ASN A 353 -9.18 15.40 -0.89
C ASN A 353 -7.73 15.00 -1.19
N THR A 354 -6.87 15.06 -0.17
CA THR A 354 -5.45 14.66 -0.24
C THR A 354 -5.22 13.19 0.08
N GLY A 355 -6.29 12.43 0.35
CA GLY A 355 -6.25 11.00 0.64
C GLY A 355 -6.59 10.15 -0.59
N ALA A 356 -6.23 8.87 -0.53
CA ALA A 356 -6.42 7.94 -1.64
C ALA A 356 -7.86 7.41 -1.77
N GLY A 357 -8.67 7.51 -0.73
CA GLY A 357 -10.08 7.07 -0.72
C GLY A 357 -11.06 8.15 -1.20
N VAL A 358 -12.29 7.76 -1.51
CA VAL A 358 -13.37 8.70 -1.85
C VAL A 358 -13.99 9.25 -0.57
N SER A 359 -14.19 10.56 -0.51
CA SER A 359 -14.92 11.23 0.56
C SER A 359 -16.36 11.49 0.12
N THR A 360 -17.33 11.16 0.97
CA THR A 360 -18.77 11.31 0.70
C THR A 360 -19.45 12.06 1.83
N GLY A 361 -20.65 12.62 1.58
CA GLY A 361 -21.41 13.34 2.61
C GLY A 361 -20.67 14.57 3.15
N ILE A 362 -19.92 15.25 2.28
CA ILE A 362 -18.99 16.32 2.66
C ILE A 362 -19.77 17.58 3.04
N VAL A 363 -19.47 18.13 4.20
CA VAL A 363 -20.08 19.37 4.71
C VAL A 363 -19.00 20.40 5.02
N VAL A 364 -19.12 21.59 4.42
CA VAL A 364 -18.28 22.76 4.68
C VAL A 364 -19.09 23.79 5.47
N THR A 365 -18.53 24.34 6.54
CA THR A 365 -19.14 25.44 7.29
C THR A 365 -18.16 26.60 7.41
N ASN A 366 -18.61 27.81 7.04
CA ASN A 366 -17.83 29.03 7.20
C ASN A 366 -18.50 29.97 8.21
N SER A 367 -17.81 30.28 9.30
CA SER A 367 -18.22 31.32 10.25
C SER A 367 -17.82 32.69 9.71
N VAL A 368 -18.69 33.29 8.88
CA VAL A 368 -18.48 34.65 8.36
C VAL A 368 -18.67 35.65 9.51
N PRO A 369 -17.64 36.44 9.88
CA PRO A 369 -17.77 37.41 10.97
C PRO A 369 -18.78 38.53 10.64
N PRO A 370 -19.50 39.07 11.65
CA PRO A 370 -20.50 40.11 11.43
C PRO A 370 -19.93 41.41 10.83
N GLU A 371 -18.62 41.63 10.97
CA GLU A 371 -17.89 42.75 10.37
C GLU A 371 -17.73 42.64 8.85
N ILE A 372 -18.06 41.49 8.26
CA ILE A 372 -18.19 41.34 6.80
C ILE A 372 -19.66 41.53 6.45
N LEU A 373 -19.99 42.69 5.90
CA LEU A 373 -21.33 43.08 5.53
C LEU A 373 -21.75 42.46 4.19
N SER A 374 -23.05 42.18 4.08
CA SER A 374 -23.71 41.62 2.89
C SER A 374 -22.96 40.43 2.26
N PRO A 375 -22.63 39.37 3.02
CA PRO A 375 -21.79 38.32 2.49
C PRO A 375 -22.53 37.47 1.47
N THR A 376 -21.87 37.22 0.35
CA THR A 376 -22.32 36.38 -0.76
C THR A 376 -21.32 35.25 -0.98
N TRP A 377 -21.73 34.22 -1.71
CA TRP A 377 -20.85 33.14 -2.10
C TRP A 377 -21.09 32.71 -3.54
N SER A 378 -20.07 32.12 -4.14
CA SER A 378 -20.15 31.53 -5.47
C SER A 378 -19.23 30.30 -5.57
N THR A 379 -19.58 29.39 -6.48
CA THR A 379 -18.73 28.26 -6.86
C THR A 379 -18.98 27.91 -8.32
N ALA A 380 -17.95 27.44 -9.00
CA ALA A 380 -18.09 26.85 -10.33
C ALA A 380 -18.43 25.34 -10.26
N ALA A 381 -18.34 24.72 -9.09
CA ALA A 381 -18.59 23.29 -8.92
C ALA A 381 -20.09 22.96 -8.96
N SER A 382 -20.47 22.03 -9.84
CA SER A 382 -21.81 21.46 -9.84
C SER A 382 -22.06 20.61 -8.60
N GLY A 383 -23.31 20.52 -8.15
CA GLY A 383 -23.69 19.62 -7.04
C GLY A 383 -23.44 20.20 -5.65
N VAL A 384 -22.90 21.41 -5.55
CA VAL A 384 -22.83 22.14 -4.27
C VAL A 384 -24.22 22.69 -3.94
N SER A 385 -24.71 22.36 -2.75
CA SER A 385 -25.96 22.88 -2.22
C SER A 385 -25.73 23.60 -0.90
N VAL A 386 -26.61 24.55 -0.56
CA VAL A 386 -26.51 25.33 0.68
C VAL A 386 -27.60 24.91 1.64
N SER A 387 -27.22 24.71 2.91
CA SER A 387 -28.14 24.54 4.03
C SER A 387 -27.83 25.65 5.05
N GLY A 388 -28.81 26.49 5.40
CA GLY A 388 -28.53 27.70 6.20
C GLY A 388 -27.78 28.79 5.42
N THR A 389 -27.03 29.67 6.11
CA THR A 389 -26.45 30.88 5.49
C THR A 389 -25.08 30.65 4.84
N TYR A 390 -24.19 29.86 5.45
CA TYR A 390 -22.81 29.58 4.96
C TYR A 390 -22.36 28.15 5.30
N THR A 391 -23.29 27.19 5.18
CA THR A 391 -22.98 25.77 5.27
C THR A 391 -23.34 25.10 3.94
N TRP A 392 -22.38 24.41 3.35
CA TRP A 392 -22.49 23.79 2.04
C TRP A 392 -22.32 22.28 2.12
N THR A 393 -23.16 21.55 1.38
CA THR A 393 -22.94 20.14 1.09
C THR A 393 -22.28 20.04 -0.29
N LEU A 394 -21.14 19.34 -0.37
CA LEU A 394 -20.39 19.15 -1.61
C LEU A 394 -20.75 17.80 -2.27
N PRO A 395 -20.51 17.64 -3.59
CA PRO A 395 -20.46 16.31 -4.20
C PRO A 395 -19.33 15.46 -3.59
N ASP A 396 -19.38 14.16 -3.86
CA ASP A 396 -18.29 13.25 -3.49
C ASP A 396 -16.97 13.72 -4.12
N LEU A 397 -15.89 13.65 -3.35
CA LEU A 397 -14.54 13.96 -3.82
C LEU A 397 -13.71 12.70 -3.82
N GLY A 398 -13.36 12.23 -5.02
CA GLY A 398 -12.33 11.22 -5.21
C GLY A 398 -10.93 11.73 -4.85
N SER A 399 -9.97 10.82 -4.86
CA SER A 399 -8.56 11.15 -4.62
C SER A 399 -8.09 12.29 -5.54
N ASN A 400 -7.39 13.27 -4.96
CA ASN A 400 -6.83 14.45 -5.65
C ASN A 400 -7.88 15.36 -6.34
N GLN A 401 -9.17 15.22 -6.01
CA GLN A 401 -10.22 16.14 -6.47
C GLN A 401 -10.42 17.29 -5.48
N GLN A 402 -10.92 18.42 -5.99
CA GLN A 402 -11.17 19.62 -5.19
C GLN A 402 -12.43 20.37 -5.61
N VAL A 403 -12.97 21.15 -4.67
CA VAL A 403 -14.02 22.15 -4.88
C VAL A 403 -13.54 23.50 -4.33
N VAL A 404 -13.83 24.55 -5.07
CA VAL A 404 -13.51 25.93 -4.68
C VAL A 404 -14.81 26.70 -4.43
N ILE A 405 -14.90 27.37 -3.29
CA ILE A 405 -15.98 28.28 -2.92
C ILE A 405 -15.39 29.67 -2.67
N GLN A 406 -15.92 30.69 -3.32
CA GLN A 406 -15.57 32.08 -3.00
C GLN A 406 -16.62 32.66 -2.06
N VAL A 407 -16.17 33.34 -1.01
CA VAL A 407 -17.00 34.10 -0.07
C VAL A 407 -16.61 35.56 -0.16
N SER A 408 -17.55 36.42 -0.55
CA SER A 408 -17.31 37.85 -0.79
C SER A 408 -18.22 38.72 0.07
N GLY A 409 -17.79 39.92 0.40
CA GLY A 409 -18.59 40.90 1.14
C GLY A 409 -17.91 42.26 1.18
N VAL A 410 -18.35 43.13 2.09
CA VAL A 410 -17.75 44.45 2.30
C VAL A 410 -17.31 44.56 3.76
N ILE A 411 -16.09 45.05 3.99
CA ILE A 411 -15.60 45.28 5.35
C ILE A 411 -16.41 46.41 5.98
N ASP A 412 -16.90 46.22 7.21
CA ASP A 412 -17.70 47.23 7.91
C ASP A 412 -16.95 48.57 7.94
N PRO A 413 -17.49 49.64 7.30
CA PRO A 413 -16.83 50.94 7.20
C PRO A 413 -16.72 51.66 8.55
N THR A 414 -17.40 51.19 9.60
CA THR A 414 -17.32 51.75 10.95
C THR A 414 -16.11 51.26 11.75
N LEU A 415 -15.39 50.25 11.24
CA LEU A 415 -14.17 49.77 11.86
C LEU A 415 -13.07 50.84 11.84
N PRO A 416 -12.19 50.87 12.86
CA PRO A 416 -11.00 51.72 12.83
C PRO A 416 -10.04 51.27 11.71
N ASP A 417 -9.15 52.17 11.29
CA ASP A 417 -8.06 51.86 10.34
C ASP A 417 -7.17 50.69 10.80
N THR A 418 -7.14 50.41 12.12
CA THR A 418 -6.49 49.26 12.73
C THR A 418 -7.51 48.19 13.12
N PHE A 419 -7.78 47.24 12.23
CA PHE A 419 -8.71 46.13 12.48
C PHE A 419 -8.08 44.77 12.16
N SER A 420 -8.69 43.71 12.69
CA SER A 420 -8.33 42.32 12.41
C SER A 420 -9.59 41.46 12.51
N ILE A 421 -10.03 40.90 11.38
CA ILE A 421 -11.19 40.04 11.28
C ILE A 421 -10.69 38.62 11.00
N VAL A 422 -11.10 37.67 11.83
CA VAL A 422 -10.73 36.26 11.66
C VAL A 422 -11.93 35.51 11.09
N ASN A 423 -11.82 35.09 9.84
CA ASN A 423 -12.78 34.18 9.23
C ASN A 423 -12.31 32.74 9.44
N ILE A 424 -13.23 31.84 9.81
CA ILE A 424 -12.91 30.44 10.08
C ILE A 424 -13.80 29.55 9.21
N ALA A 425 -13.17 28.66 8.45
CA ALA A 425 -13.84 27.62 7.69
C ALA A 425 -13.46 26.22 8.19
N THR A 426 -14.42 25.32 8.15
CA THR A 426 -14.26 23.90 8.52
C THR A 426 -14.87 23.01 7.45
N VAL A 427 -14.30 21.83 7.26
CA VAL A 427 -14.84 20.78 6.40
C VAL A 427 -14.97 19.48 7.22
N SER A 428 -15.90 18.62 6.86
CA SER A 428 -16.09 17.31 7.46
C SER A 428 -16.54 16.31 6.41
N SER A 429 -16.10 15.06 6.54
CA SER A 429 -16.59 13.92 5.76
C SER A 429 -17.69 13.14 6.50
N GLY A 430 -18.57 12.50 5.73
CA GLY A 430 -19.51 11.50 6.24
C GLY A 430 -18.87 10.13 6.47
N VAL A 431 -17.63 9.93 6.02
CA VAL A 431 -16.84 8.71 6.20
C VAL A 431 -15.57 8.98 7.03
N SER A 432 -14.92 7.93 7.52
CA SER A 432 -13.68 8.08 8.29
C SER A 432 -12.54 8.60 7.41
N GLU A 433 -11.86 9.63 7.89
CA GLU A 433 -10.68 10.22 7.26
C GLU A 433 -9.38 9.65 7.87
N LEU A 434 -8.25 9.81 7.17
CA LEU A 434 -6.91 9.52 7.72
C LEU A 434 -6.56 10.45 8.87
N SER A 435 -6.91 11.72 8.73
CA SER A 435 -6.65 12.78 9.69
C SER A 435 -7.73 13.85 9.60
N ASN A 436 -8.00 14.50 10.71
CA ASN A 436 -8.87 15.69 10.75
C ASN A 436 -8.06 16.97 11.07
N ALA A 437 -6.73 16.89 11.10
CA ALA A 437 -5.87 17.99 11.56
C ALA A 437 -5.86 19.21 10.61
N ASN A 438 -6.22 18.97 9.35
CA ASN A 438 -6.30 19.88 8.20
C ASN A 438 -7.74 20.28 7.84
N ASN A 439 -8.73 19.85 8.64
CA ASN A 439 -10.16 20.12 8.41
C ASN A 439 -10.65 21.47 8.94
N ARG A 440 -9.71 22.34 9.34
CA ARG A 440 -9.99 23.70 9.80
C ARG A 440 -8.97 24.66 9.25
N SER A 441 -9.44 25.77 8.70
CA SER A 441 -8.60 26.87 8.25
C SER A 441 -9.11 28.19 8.82
N ALA A 442 -8.21 29.17 8.91
CA ALA A 442 -8.55 30.53 9.31
C ALA A 442 -7.80 31.52 8.42
N ALA A 443 -8.51 32.55 7.96
CA ALA A 443 -7.93 33.68 7.25
C ALA A 443 -8.15 34.97 8.04
N ILE A 444 -7.12 35.82 8.04
CA ILE A 444 -7.18 37.13 8.69
C ILE A 444 -7.35 38.19 7.61
N VAL A 445 -8.39 39.01 7.76
CA VAL A 445 -8.62 40.22 6.96
C VAL A 445 -8.25 41.42 7.84
N GLY A 446 -7.31 42.23 7.36
CA GLY A 446 -6.68 43.26 8.18
C GLY A 446 -5.42 42.76 8.90
N GLY A 447 -4.91 43.55 9.83
CA GLY A 447 -3.67 43.26 10.57
C GLY A 447 -2.43 44.02 10.09
N HIS A 448 -1.53 44.33 11.02
CA HIS A 448 -0.23 44.95 10.74
C HIS A 448 0.84 43.90 10.44
N ARG A 449 1.73 44.16 9.49
CA ARG A 449 3.07 43.55 9.49
C ARG A 449 3.85 44.15 10.66
N LEU A 450 4.08 43.35 11.70
CA LEU A 450 5.12 43.66 12.70
C LEU A 450 6.49 43.58 11.99
N PHE A 451 6.98 44.72 11.51
CA PHE A 451 8.40 44.87 11.22
C PHE A 451 9.12 44.99 12.56
N LEU A 452 9.63 43.87 13.07
CA LEU A 452 10.61 43.93 14.16
C LEU A 452 11.86 44.63 13.58
N PRO A 453 12.29 45.80 14.11
CA PRO A 453 13.57 46.34 13.71
C PRO A 453 14.65 45.33 14.12
N LEU A 454 15.46 44.91 13.15
CA LEU A 454 16.66 44.11 13.40
C LEU A 454 17.65 44.97 14.20
N ALA A 455 17.51 44.98 15.52
CA ALA A 455 18.51 45.57 16.41
C ALA A 455 19.68 44.59 16.54
N ALA A 456 20.56 44.57 15.52
CA ALA A 456 21.88 43.98 15.65
C ALA A 456 22.68 44.83 16.65
N LYS A 457 22.64 44.45 17.93
CA LYS A 457 23.53 45.00 18.95
C LYS A 457 24.87 44.27 18.81
N ALA A 458 25.78 44.87 18.04
CA ALA A 458 27.18 44.47 18.04
C ALA A 458 27.73 44.67 19.46
N PHE A 459 27.96 43.57 20.18
CA PHE A 459 28.84 43.56 21.33
C PHE A 459 30.23 43.19 20.83
N TYR A 460 31.06 44.22 20.63
CA TYR A 460 32.50 44.10 20.87
C TYR A 460 32.69 44.23 22.38
N TRP A 461 33.31 43.22 22.99
CA TRP A 461 34.52 43.29 23.83
C TRP A 461 35.02 41.87 24.08
#